data_AF-A0A924TCQ5-F1
#
_entry.id   AF-A0A924TCQ5-F1
#
_cell.length_a   1.000
_cell.length_b   1.000
_cell.length_c   1.000
_cell.angle_alpha   90.00
_cell.angle_beta   90.00
_cell.angle_gamma   90.00
#
_symmetry.space_group_name_H-M   'P 1'
#
loop_
_entity.id
_entity.type
_entity.pdbx_description
1 polymer ?
#
loop_
_entity_poly.entity_id
_entity_poly.type
_entity_poly.pdbx_seq_one_letter_code
_entity_poly.pdbx_strand_id
1 'polypeptide(L)'
;MPPLTDTVAMLGISVVLCTALLSVLRAWRLLAHHRVWVNLVTALCLVLLLAPLGEAHLPLVAYVRGVSSDLSITLIALAVWRLGCLVLAWRAVPKQEEFAVMAAIAVAALFLYPLALGLADWDPYRAGWGSWGMLMALLLLCAWSLAKGWRVLPALVALALLAWSLGLLESTNLWDYLLDPWLSIFALGFVVHKVFIKCVLSARARDR
;
A
#
# COMPACT_ATOMS: atom_id res chain seq x y z
N MET A 1 -4.94 12.02 25.31
CA MET A 1 -4.35 11.93 23.95
C MET A 1 -4.85 10.63 23.33
N PRO A 2 -5.16 10.60 22.02
CA PRO A 2 -5.52 9.35 21.37
C PRO A 2 -4.40 8.31 21.52
N PRO A 3 -4.72 7.00 21.56
CA PRO A 3 -3.75 5.92 21.46
C PRO A 3 -2.76 6.15 20.31
N LEU A 4 -1.51 5.72 20.48
CA LEU A 4 -0.49 5.83 19.44
C LEU A 4 -0.95 5.17 18.12
N THR A 5 -1.57 4.00 18.23
CA THR A 5 -2.17 3.25 17.11
C THR A 5 -3.16 4.09 16.32
N ASP A 6 -4.04 4.83 17.00
CA ASP A 6 -5.04 5.68 16.36
C ASP A 6 -4.38 6.82 15.57
N THR A 7 -3.37 7.45 16.16
CA THR A 7 -2.64 8.53 15.47
C THR A 7 -1.91 8.03 14.25
N VAL A 8 -1.26 6.86 14.34
CA VAL A 8 -0.54 6.25 13.21
C VAL A 8 -1.52 5.89 12.10
N ALA A 9 -2.65 5.26 12.43
CA ALA A 9 -3.67 4.87 11.47
C ALA A 9 -4.28 6.10 10.75
N MET A 10 -4.65 7.14 11.49
CA MET A 10 -5.19 8.38 10.93
C MET A 10 -4.19 9.10 10.01
N LEU A 11 -2.93 9.20 10.41
CA LEU A 11 -1.89 9.79 9.57
C LEU A 11 -1.64 8.95 8.32
N GLY A 12 -1.61 7.63 8.45
CA GLY A 12 -1.47 6.68 7.35
C GLY A 12 -2.57 6.84 6.30
N ILE A 13 -3.83 6.82 6.73
CA ILE A 13 -4.99 7.03 5.85
C ILE A 13 -4.92 8.41 5.19
N SER A 14 -4.55 9.44 5.95
CA SER A 14 -4.44 10.80 5.40
C SER A 14 -3.43 10.87 4.25
N VAL A 15 -2.25 10.28 4.43
CA VAL A 15 -1.22 10.22 3.38
C VAL A 15 -1.73 9.44 2.16
N VAL A 16 -2.38 8.29 2.36
CA VAL A 16 -2.91 7.46 1.28
C VAL A 16 -3.97 8.22 0.46
N LEU A 17 -4.94 8.85 1.12
CA LEU A 17 -5.99 9.63 0.47
C LEU A 17 -5.43 10.84 -0.28
N CYS A 18 -4.52 11.62 0.34
CA CYS A 18 -3.86 12.73 -0.34
C CYS A 18 -3.12 12.26 -1.59
N THR A 19 -2.38 11.16 -1.48
CA THR A 19 -1.61 10.60 -2.60
C THR A 19 -2.50 10.12 -3.74
N ALA A 20 -3.63 9.47 -3.40
CA ALA A 20 -4.62 9.03 -4.36
C ALA A 20 -5.27 10.22 -5.08
N LEU A 21 -5.74 11.21 -4.35
CA LEU A 21 -6.35 12.44 -4.90
C LEU A 21 -5.39 13.13 -5.87
N LEU A 22 -4.15 13.39 -5.45
CA LEU A 22 -3.16 14.05 -6.31
C LEU A 22 -2.83 13.21 -7.56
N SER A 23 -2.76 11.89 -7.42
CA SER A 23 -2.51 10.99 -8.54
C SER A 23 -3.65 11.04 -9.57
N VAL A 24 -4.90 11.09 -9.11
CA VAL A 24 -6.09 11.24 -9.97
C VAL A 24 -6.13 12.61 -10.64
N LEU A 25 -5.98 13.69 -9.87
CA LEU A 25 -5.98 15.07 -10.40
C LEU A 25 -4.89 15.27 -11.46
N ARG A 26 -3.72 14.66 -11.25
CA ARG A 26 -2.62 14.69 -12.22
C ARG A 26 -2.91 13.83 -13.45
N ALA A 27 -3.52 12.65 -13.28
CA ALA A 27 -3.92 11.80 -14.40
C ALA A 27 -4.97 12.47 -15.29
N TRP A 28 -5.89 13.22 -14.71
CA TRP A 28 -6.90 14.01 -15.41
C TRP A 28 -6.39 15.36 -15.92
N ARG A 29 -5.10 15.67 -15.74
CA ARG A 29 -4.47 16.94 -16.15
C ARG A 29 -5.14 18.19 -15.55
N LEU A 30 -5.87 18.02 -14.44
CA LEU A 30 -6.53 19.12 -13.72
C LEU A 30 -5.54 19.90 -12.87
N LEU A 31 -4.42 19.28 -12.49
CA LEU A 31 -3.38 19.90 -11.71
C LEU A 31 -2.23 20.33 -12.62
N ALA A 32 -1.96 21.64 -12.66
CA ALA A 32 -0.86 22.20 -13.43
C ALA A 32 0.48 21.61 -12.97
N HIS A 33 1.45 21.53 -13.88
CA HIS A 33 2.77 20.93 -13.60
C HIS A 33 3.58 21.72 -12.55
N HIS A 34 3.11 22.91 -12.15
CA HIS A 34 3.80 23.74 -11.16
C HIS A 34 3.69 23.15 -9.76
N ARG A 35 4.86 22.94 -9.13
CA ARG A 35 4.98 22.37 -7.77
C ARG A 35 4.16 23.09 -6.71
N VAL A 36 3.97 24.41 -6.85
CA VAL A 36 3.20 25.22 -5.89
C VAL A 36 1.75 24.71 -5.77
N TRP A 37 1.09 24.42 -6.88
CA TRP A 37 -0.29 23.91 -6.86
C TRP A 37 -0.39 22.52 -6.23
N VAL A 38 0.58 21.64 -6.52
CA VAL A 38 0.66 20.31 -5.88
C VAL A 38 0.78 20.46 -4.37
N ASN A 39 1.66 21.33 -3.89
CA ASN A 39 1.87 21.55 -2.46
C ASN A 39 0.65 22.17 -1.78
N LEU A 40 0.01 23.16 -2.41
CA LEU A 40 -1.20 23.79 -1.87
C LEU A 40 -2.37 22.80 -1.79
N VAL A 41 -2.59 22.00 -2.83
CA VAL A 41 -3.65 20.97 -2.81
C VAL A 41 -3.34 19.89 -1.77
N THR A 42 -2.06 19.51 -1.62
CA THR A 42 -1.64 18.56 -0.57
C THR A 42 -1.94 19.12 0.82
N ALA A 43 -1.51 20.36 1.09
CA ALA A 43 -1.73 21.02 2.37
C ALA A 43 -3.23 21.18 2.68
N LEU A 44 -4.01 21.65 1.70
CA LEU A 44 -5.46 21.77 1.84
C LEU A 44 -6.12 20.42 2.12
N CYS A 45 -5.73 19.37 1.40
CA CYS A 45 -6.28 18.03 1.60
C CYS A 45 -5.98 17.50 3.00
N LEU A 46 -4.75 17.66 3.50
CA LEU A 46 -4.37 17.27 4.86
C LEU A 46 -5.17 18.06 5.91
N VAL A 47 -5.32 19.37 5.74
CA VAL A 47 -6.11 20.21 6.65
C VAL A 47 -7.57 19.76 6.68
N LEU A 48 -8.17 19.49 5.53
CA LEU A 48 -9.57 19.03 5.45
C LEU A 48 -9.76 17.63 6.07
N LEU A 49 -8.80 16.72 5.89
CA LEU A 49 -8.87 15.37 6.47
C LEU A 49 -8.74 15.38 7.99
N LEU A 50 -7.98 16.33 8.54
CA LEU A 50 -7.78 16.49 9.98
C LEU A 50 -8.77 17.47 10.62
N ALA A 51 -9.56 18.19 9.82
CA ALA A 51 -10.56 19.11 10.33
C ALA A 51 -11.66 18.34 11.08
N PRO A 52 -12.07 18.81 12.28
CA PRO A 52 -13.16 18.21 13.03
C PRO A 52 -14.48 18.39 12.28
N LEU A 53 -15.24 17.31 12.15
CA LEU A 53 -16.54 17.28 11.48
C LEU A 53 -17.60 16.52 12.30
N GLY A 54 -18.84 16.96 12.13
CA GLY A 54 -20.01 16.40 12.81
C GLY A 54 -20.11 16.80 14.29
N GLU A 55 -21.19 16.38 14.93
CA GLU A 55 -21.47 16.71 16.34
C GLU A 55 -20.45 16.09 17.30
N ALA A 56 -19.83 14.98 16.90
CA ALA A 56 -18.77 14.32 17.66
C ALA A 56 -17.40 15.03 17.57
N HIS A 57 -17.27 16.07 16.73
CA HIS A 57 -16.02 16.79 16.47
C HIS A 57 -14.83 15.88 16.10
N LEU A 58 -15.10 14.75 15.46
CA LEU A 58 -14.09 13.81 15.02
C LEU A 58 -13.45 14.29 13.71
N PRO A 59 -12.13 14.11 13.51
CA PRO A 59 -11.49 14.37 12.22
C PRO A 59 -12.19 13.61 11.09
N LEU A 60 -12.28 14.20 9.89
CA LEU A 60 -12.87 13.51 8.73
C LEU A 60 -12.25 12.12 8.50
N VAL A 61 -10.94 12.00 8.70
CA VAL A 61 -10.21 10.75 8.56
C VAL A 61 -10.66 9.66 9.54
N ALA A 62 -11.23 10.02 10.70
CA ALA A 62 -11.80 9.07 11.65
C ALA A 62 -12.97 8.28 11.04
N TYR A 63 -13.83 8.97 10.30
CA TYR A 63 -14.97 8.34 9.62
C TYR A 63 -14.50 7.40 8.51
N VAL A 64 -13.47 7.80 7.76
CA VAL A 64 -12.86 6.92 6.74
C VAL A 64 -12.25 5.67 7.37
N ARG A 65 -11.55 5.83 8.50
CA ARG A 65 -11.00 4.71 9.28
C ARG A 65 -12.11 3.77 9.75
N GLY A 66 -13.25 4.31 10.20
CA GLY A 66 -14.41 3.49 10.61
C GLY A 66 -14.96 2.58 9.51
N VAL A 67 -14.86 2.99 8.24
CA VAL A 67 -15.30 2.18 7.09
C VAL A 67 -14.18 1.28 6.56
N SER A 68 -12.95 1.79 6.50
CA SER A 68 -11.84 1.14 5.81
C SER A 68 -10.99 0.25 6.69
N SER A 69 -11.08 0.39 8.02
CA SER A 69 -10.13 -0.12 9.02
C SER A 69 -8.71 0.44 8.85
N ASP A 70 -7.76 -0.09 9.64
CA ASP A 70 -6.35 0.29 9.54
C ASP A 70 -5.75 -0.16 8.20
N LEU A 71 -4.95 0.71 7.58
CA LEU A 71 -4.25 0.39 6.33
C LEU A 71 -2.91 -0.28 6.62
N SER A 72 -2.47 -1.16 5.71
CA SER A 72 -1.18 -1.83 5.86
C SER A 72 -0.02 -0.84 5.81
N ILE A 73 1.05 -1.14 6.53
CA ILE A 73 2.29 -0.35 6.50
C ILE A 73 2.89 -0.35 5.10
N THR A 74 2.72 -1.43 4.34
CA THR A 74 3.12 -1.50 2.94
C THR A 74 2.41 -0.44 2.10
N LEU A 75 1.09 -0.31 2.21
CA LEU A 75 0.32 0.69 1.47
C LEU A 75 0.72 2.12 1.89
N ILE A 76 0.85 2.35 3.19
CA ILE A 76 1.28 3.65 3.73
C ILE A 76 2.68 4.00 3.21
N ALA A 77 3.64 3.08 3.26
CA ALA A 77 5.01 3.31 2.79
C ALA A 77 5.08 3.60 1.29
N LEU A 78 4.32 2.86 0.48
CA LEU A 78 4.20 3.12 -0.96
C LEU A 78 3.55 4.49 -1.24
N ALA A 79 2.53 4.87 -0.46
CA ALA A 79 1.88 6.16 -0.58
C ALA A 79 2.83 7.31 -0.20
N VAL A 80 3.57 7.19 0.91
CA VAL A 80 4.61 8.16 1.31
C VAL A 80 5.64 8.33 0.20
N TRP A 81 6.15 7.22 -0.35
CA TRP A 81 7.12 7.27 -1.44
C TRP A 81 6.55 7.98 -2.67
N ARG A 82 5.33 7.64 -3.07
CA ARG A 82 4.64 8.25 -4.20
C ARG A 82 4.38 9.74 -3.97
N LEU A 83 3.95 10.12 -2.77
CA LEU A 83 3.77 11.53 -2.39
C LEU A 83 5.08 12.30 -2.49
N GLY A 84 6.19 11.71 -2.01
CA GLY A 84 7.53 12.27 -2.16
C GLY A 84 7.95 12.44 -3.62
N CYS A 85 7.60 11.52 -4.52
CA CYS A 85 7.79 11.70 -5.95
C CYS A 85 6.97 12.88 -6.52
N LEU A 86 5.76 13.11 -6.02
CA LEU A 86 4.87 14.17 -6.48
C LEU A 86 5.27 15.56 -5.97
N VAL A 87 5.63 15.65 -4.68
CA VAL A 87 5.85 16.90 -3.94
C VAL A 87 7.34 17.25 -3.86
N LEU A 88 8.18 16.27 -3.54
CA LEU A 88 9.62 16.45 -3.26
C LEU A 88 10.52 16.06 -4.45
N ALA A 89 9.92 15.61 -5.56
CA ALA A 89 10.64 15.12 -6.74
C ALA A 89 11.62 13.97 -6.44
N TRP A 90 11.26 13.08 -5.50
CA TRP A 90 11.98 11.83 -5.30
C TRP A 90 11.98 10.97 -6.56
N ARG A 91 13.02 10.15 -6.71
CA ARG A 91 13.15 9.24 -7.85
C ARG A 91 12.11 8.12 -7.76
N ALA A 92 11.41 7.90 -8.87
CA ALA A 92 10.46 6.81 -8.99
C ALA A 92 11.16 5.44 -8.90
N VAL A 93 10.44 4.46 -8.36
CA VAL A 93 10.87 3.07 -8.32
C VAL A 93 11.07 2.56 -9.76
N PRO A 94 12.15 1.81 -10.06
CA PRO A 94 12.31 1.18 -11.36
C PRO A 94 11.12 0.30 -11.70
N LYS A 95 10.62 0.37 -12.95
CA LYS A 95 9.41 -0.35 -13.39
C LYS A 95 9.46 -1.87 -13.14
N GLN A 96 10.66 -2.46 -13.16
CA GLN A 96 10.86 -3.88 -12.88
C GLN A 96 10.62 -4.21 -11.40
N GLU A 97 11.15 -3.38 -10.49
CA GLU A 97 10.93 -3.52 -9.04
C GLU A 97 9.47 -3.23 -8.67
N GLU A 98 8.87 -2.20 -9.27
CA GLU A 98 7.44 -1.89 -9.08
C GLU A 98 6.57 -3.08 -9.46
N PHE A 99 6.82 -3.69 -10.62
CA PHE A 99 6.10 -4.89 -11.03
C PHE A 99 6.35 -6.08 -10.10
N ALA A 100 7.59 -6.30 -9.65
CA ALA A 100 7.92 -7.38 -8.72
C ALA A 100 7.19 -7.23 -7.38
N VAL A 101 7.13 -6.02 -6.82
CA VAL A 101 6.39 -5.71 -5.59
C VAL A 101 4.90 -5.95 -5.79
N MET A 102 4.30 -5.39 -6.85
CA MET A 102 2.87 -5.59 -7.13
C MET A 102 2.52 -7.06 -7.39
N ALA A 103 3.39 -7.80 -8.07
CA ALA A 103 3.21 -9.23 -8.29
C ALA A 103 3.29 -10.03 -6.98
N ALA A 104 4.26 -9.73 -6.11
CA ALA A 104 4.37 -10.39 -4.81
C ALA A 104 3.13 -10.14 -3.94
N ILE A 105 2.64 -8.90 -3.90
CA ILE A 105 1.41 -8.51 -3.19
C ILE A 105 0.19 -9.23 -3.80
N ALA A 106 0.06 -9.25 -5.12
CA ALA A 106 -1.06 -9.92 -5.79
C ALA A 106 -1.07 -11.43 -5.53
N VAL A 107 0.09 -12.10 -5.57
CA VAL A 107 0.22 -13.51 -5.24
C VAL A 107 -0.12 -13.76 -3.77
N ALA A 108 0.38 -12.93 -2.86
CA ALA A 108 0.05 -13.02 -1.45
C ALA A 108 -1.46 -12.85 -1.21
N ALA A 109 -2.12 -11.90 -1.88
CA ALA A 109 -3.56 -11.68 -1.77
C ALA A 109 -4.38 -12.88 -2.30
N LEU A 110 -4.01 -13.45 -3.45
CA LEU A 110 -4.68 -14.62 -4.02
C LEU A 110 -4.47 -15.89 -3.19
N PHE A 111 -3.37 -15.96 -2.45
CA PHE A 111 -3.13 -17.04 -1.50
C PHE A 111 -3.92 -16.80 -0.21
N LEU A 112 -3.82 -15.61 0.39
CA LEU A 112 -4.36 -15.31 1.71
C LEU A 112 -5.88 -15.27 1.73
N TYR A 113 -6.51 -14.42 0.89
CA TYR A 113 -7.93 -14.12 1.05
C TYR A 113 -8.86 -15.28 0.70
N PRO A 114 -8.68 -16.01 -0.42
CA PRO A 114 -9.56 -17.14 -0.71
C PRO A 114 -9.49 -18.23 0.36
N LEU A 115 -8.28 -18.52 0.86
CA LEU A 115 -8.10 -19.53 1.91
C LEU A 115 -8.69 -19.05 3.25
N ALA A 116 -8.49 -17.78 3.62
CA ALA A 116 -9.10 -17.20 4.82
C ALA A 116 -10.64 -17.11 4.75
N LEU A 117 -11.20 -17.03 3.54
CA LEU A 117 -12.66 -17.07 3.30
C LEU A 117 -13.24 -18.50 3.29
N GLY A 118 -12.43 -19.53 3.56
CA GLY A 118 -12.87 -20.91 3.70
C GLY A 118 -12.77 -21.76 2.43
N LEU A 119 -11.96 -21.36 1.44
CA LEU A 119 -11.69 -22.19 0.26
C LEU A 119 -10.97 -23.52 0.61
N ALA A 120 -10.25 -23.55 1.73
CA ALA A 120 -9.64 -24.77 2.26
C ALA A 120 -9.75 -24.81 3.79
N ASP A 121 -9.61 -26.00 4.37
CA ASP A 121 -9.64 -26.20 5.83
C ASP A 121 -8.44 -25.58 6.56
N TRP A 122 -7.39 -25.23 5.83
CA TRP A 122 -6.19 -24.61 6.36
C TRP A 122 -6.20 -23.10 6.14
N ASP A 123 -6.13 -22.35 7.25
CA ASP A 123 -6.15 -20.90 7.25
C ASP A 123 -4.72 -20.30 7.33
N PRO A 124 -4.17 -19.75 6.22
CA PRO A 124 -2.87 -19.10 6.21
C PRO A 124 -2.81 -17.81 7.03
N TYR A 125 -3.95 -17.19 7.32
CA TYR A 125 -4.00 -16.00 8.16
C TYR A 125 -3.48 -16.27 9.58
N ARG A 126 -3.61 -17.53 10.04
CA ARG A 126 -3.04 -18.00 11.31
C ARG A 126 -1.54 -17.89 11.42
N ALA A 127 -0.84 -17.95 10.29
CA ALA A 127 0.61 -17.83 10.26
C ALA A 127 1.09 -16.44 10.72
N GLY A 128 0.23 -15.43 10.67
CA GLY A 128 0.52 -14.03 10.98
C GLY A 128 0.67 -13.69 12.46
N TRP A 129 0.31 -14.59 13.38
CA TRP A 129 0.63 -14.45 14.82
C TRP A 129 2.08 -14.89 15.15
N GLY A 130 3.03 -14.59 14.25
CA GLY A 130 4.45 -14.83 14.49
C GLY A 130 4.92 -16.26 14.24
N SER A 131 4.29 -17.01 13.33
CA SER A 131 4.77 -18.36 13.01
C SER A 131 6.16 -18.32 12.35
N TRP A 132 7.04 -19.25 12.73
CA TRP A 132 8.35 -19.40 12.10
C TRP A 132 8.27 -19.62 10.59
N GLY A 133 7.23 -20.31 10.12
CA GLY A 133 6.99 -20.53 8.70
C GLY A 133 6.81 -19.22 7.92
N MET A 134 6.01 -18.29 8.44
CA MET A 134 5.82 -16.99 7.80
C MET A 134 7.11 -16.16 7.78
N LEU A 135 7.84 -16.11 8.91
CA LEU A 135 9.10 -15.36 8.99
C LEU A 135 10.16 -15.93 8.04
N MET A 136 10.26 -17.26 7.93
CA MET A 136 11.15 -17.91 6.96
C MET A 136 10.73 -17.62 5.52
N ALA A 137 9.44 -17.65 5.20
CA ALA A 137 8.95 -17.30 3.86
C ALA A 137 9.30 -15.85 3.49
N LEU A 138 9.10 -14.89 4.41
CA LEU A 138 9.47 -13.50 4.21
C LEU A 138 10.99 -13.32 4.06
N LEU A 139 11.79 -14.01 4.87
CA LEU A 139 13.25 -13.97 4.77
C LEU A 139 13.73 -14.48 3.41
N LEU A 140 13.20 -15.61 2.94
CA LEU A 140 13.54 -16.17 1.64
C LEU A 140 13.12 -15.24 0.49
N LEU A 141 11.93 -14.64 0.58
CA LEU A 141 11.46 -13.65 -0.39
C LEU A 141 12.38 -12.43 -0.44
N CYS A 142 12.79 -11.90 0.72
CA CYS A 142 13.74 -10.80 0.83
C CYS A 142 15.12 -11.16 0.26
N ALA A 143 15.67 -12.32 0.61
CA ALA A 143 16.95 -12.80 0.12
C ALA A 143 16.95 -12.96 -1.40
N TRP A 144 15.89 -13.56 -1.95
CA TRP A 144 15.70 -13.69 -3.40
C TRP A 144 15.61 -12.32 -4.10
N SER A 145 14.85 -11.38 -3.54
CA SER A 145 14.73 -10.01 -4.08
C SER A 145 16.08 -9.29 -4.09
N LEU A 146 16.83 -9.36 -2.99
CA LEU A 146 18.16 -8.76 -2.89
C LEU A 146 19.15 -9.39 -3.88
N ALA A 147 19.09 -10.71 -4.09
CA ALA A 147 19.92 -11.39 -5.09
C ALA A 147 19.61 -10.94 -6.53
N LYS A 148 18.39 -10.46 -6.80
CA LYS A 148 18.01 -9.80 -8.07
C LYS A 148 18.39 -8.31 -8.13
N GLY A 149 18.98 -7.77 -7.07
CA GLY A 149 19.31 -6.35 -6.93
C GLY A 149 18.12 -5.46 -6.55
N TRP A 150 16.96 -6.04 -6.25
CA TRP A 150 15.74 -5.31 -5.90
C TRP A 150 15.69 -5.01 -4.41
N ARG A 151 15.55 -3.73 -4.08
CA ARG A 151 15.66 -3.22 -2.69
C ARG A 151 14.34 -2.78 -2.11
N VAL A 152 13.34 -2.50 -2.94
CA VAL A 152 12.04 -1.97 -2.48
C VAL A 152 11.27 -3.02 -1.69
N LEU A 153 11.12 -4.24 -2.20
CA LEU A 153 10.36 -5.30 -1.51
C LEU A 153 10.95 -5.63 -0.12
N PRO A 154 12.27 -5.86 0.04
CA PRO A 154 12.88 -6.06 1.35
C PRO A 154 12.69 -4.88 2.30
N ALA A 155 12.76 -3.64 1.80
CA ALA A 155 12.53 -2.46 2.62
C ALA A 155 11.09 -2.39 3.15
N LEU A 156 10.10 -2.71 2.31
CA LEU A 156 8.68 -2.76 2.72
C LEU A 156 8.45 -3.83 3.79
N VAL A 157 9.00 -5.05 3.59
CA VAL A 157 8.90 -6.13 4.57
C VAL A 157 9.59 -5.76 5.89
N ALA A 158 10.78 -5.15 5.83
CA ALA A 158 11.49 -4.69 7.02
C ALA A 158 10.71 -3.61 7.79
N LEU A 159 10.11 -2.65 7.09
CA LEU A 159 9.27 -1.61 7.70
C LEU A 159 8.02 -2.22 8.36
N ALA A 160 7.35 -3.16 7.69
CA ALA A 160 6.18 -3.85 8.23
C ALA A 160 6.53 -4.67 9.49
N LEU A 161 7.64 -5.42 9.46
CA LEU A 161 8.14 -6.18 10.61
C LEU A 161 8.50 -5.27 11.79
N LEU A 162 9.15 -4.14 11.52
CA LEU A 162 9.52 -3.16 12.54
C LEU A 162 8.25 -2.54 13.17
N ALA A 163 7.29 -2.14 12.34
CA ALA A 163 6.02 -1.60 12.80
C ALA A 163 5.21 -2.62 13.61
N TRP A 164 5.19 -3.89 13.19
CA TRP A 164 4.56 -4.98 13.92
C TRP A 164 5.24 -5.22 15.28
N SER A 165 6.56 -5.22 15.31
CA SER A 165 7.34 -5.38 16.55
C SER A 165 7.12 -4.24 17.55
N LEU A 166 6.80 -3.03 17.05
CA LEU A 166 6.48 -1.86 17.84
C LEU A 166 4.98 -1.74 18.19
N GLY A 167 4.12 -2.62 17.66
CA GLY A 167 2.67 -2.55 17.88
C GLY A 167 2.04 -1.26 17.35
N LEU A 168 2.46 -0.79 16.16
CA LEU A 168 2.02 0.51 15.63
C LEU A 168 0.59 0.52 15.08
N LEU A 169 0.01 -0.64 14.78
CA LEU A 169 -1.40 -0.79 14.40
C LEU A 169 -2.17 -1.51 15.51
N GLU A 170 -3.49 -1.40 15.49
CA GLU A 170 -4.35 -2.10 16.47
C GLU A 170 -4.27 -3.63 16.33
N SER A 171 -4.06 -4.12 15.11
CA SER A 171 -3.88 -5.53 14.87
C SER A 171 -2.56 -6.06 15.43
N THR A 172 -2.60 -7.30 15.92
CA THR A 172 -1.44 -8.09 16.34
C THR A 172 -0.99 -9.09 15.27
N ASN A 173 -1.68 -9.16 14.14
CA ASN A 173 -1.38 -10.07 13.05
C ASN A 173 -0.47 -9.40 12.01
N LEU A 174 0.68 -10.02 11.70
CA LEU A 174 1.66 -9.49 10.76
C LEU A 174 1.12 -9.34 9.33
N TRP A 175 0.12 -10.13 8.92
CA TRP A 175 -0.50 -9.98 7.61
C TRP A 175 -1.09 -8.59 7.42
N ASP A 176 -1.72 -8.02 8.45
CA ASP A 176 -2.36 -6.71 8.37
C ASP A 176 -1.36 -5.56 8.23
N TYR A 177 -0.10 -5.77 8.65
CA TYR A 177 0.99 -4.81 8.43
C TYR A 177 1.54 -4.90 7.00
N LEU A 178 1.50 -6.09 6.39
CA LEU A 178 2.05 -6.36 5.07
C LEU A 178 1.04 -6.12 3.93
N LEU A 179 -0.23 -6.40 4.18
CA LEU A 179 -1.27 -6.48 3.17
C LEU A 179 -2.61 -6.00 3.74
N ASP A 180 -3.37 -5.28 2.92
CA ASP A 180 -4.75 -4.88 3.21
C ASP A 180 -5.62 -5.04 1.95
N PRO A 181 -6.96 -5.03 2.07
CA PRO A 181 -7.85 -5.24 0.92
C PRO A 181 -7.66 -4.19 -0.19
N TRP A 182 -7.40 -2.93 0.17
CA TRP A 182 -7.23 -1.84 -0.80
C TRP A 182 -5.96 -2.00 -1.62
N LEU A 183 -4.84 -2.30 -0.95
CA LEU A 183 -3.57 -2.60 -1.59
C LEU A 183 -3.68 -3.84 -2.49
N SER A 184 -4.42 -4.85 -2.05
CA SER A 184 -4.61 -6.10 -2.78
C SER A 184 -5.37 -5.90 -4.09
N ILE A 185 -6.50 -5.17 -4.03
CA ILE A 185 -7.28 -4.82 -5.22
C ILE A 185 -6.42 -4.01 -6.20
N PHE A 186 -5.68 -3.03 -5.70
CA PHE A 186 -4.79 -2.20 -6.51
C PHE A 186 -3.71 -3.04 -7.21
N ALA A 187 -3.01 -3.90 -6.47
CA ALA A 187 -1.95 -4.75 -7.00
C ALA A 187 -2.47 -5.75 -8.04
N LEU A 188 -3.63 -6.38 -7.80
CA LEU A 188 -4.26 -7.27 -8.75
C LEU A 188 -4.63 -6.56 -10.05
N GLY A 189 -5.29 -5.41 -9.96
CA GLY A 189 -5.63 -4.59 -11.12
C GLY A 189 -4.38 -4.15 -11.91
N PHE A 190 -3.32 -3.75 -11.22
CA PHE A 190 -2.04 -3.38 -11.83
C PHE A 190 -1.43 -4.54 -12.62
N VAL A 191 -1.34 -5.73 -12.01
CA VAL A 191 -0.72 -6.91 -12.64
C VAL A 191 -1.55 -7.35 -13.85
N VAL A 192 -2.87 -7.48 -13.71
CA VAL A 192 -3.77 -7.86 -14.82
C VAL A 192 -3.63 -6.88 -15.98
N HIS A 193 -3.65 -5.58 -15.71
CA HIS A 193 -3.50 -4.56 -16.75
C HIS A 193 -2.16 -4.66 -17.49
N LYS A 194 -1.05 -4.85 -16.76
CA LYS A 194 0.28 -5.01 -17.37
C LYS A 194 0.41 -6.26 -18.23
N VAL A 195 -0.10 -7.38 -17.74
CA VAL A 195 -0.09 -8.67 -18.47
C VAL A 195 -0.94 -8.56 -19.73
N PHE A 196 -2.15 -7.99 -19.62
CA PHE A 196 -3.04 -7.78 -20.74
C PHE A 196 -2.39 -6.95 -21.86
N ILE A 197 -1.78 -5.80 -21.52
CA ILE A 197 -1.08 -4.96 -22.50
C ILE A 197 0.04 -5.75 -23.19
N LYS A 198 0.85 -6.50 -22.43
CA LYS A 198 1.96 -7.28 -22.99
C LYS A 198 1.46 -8.33 -23.98
N CYS A 199 0.37 -9.04 -23.66
CA CYS A 199 -0.24 -10.02 -24.55
C CYS A 199 -0.74 -9.39 -25.85
N VAL A 200 -1.46 -8.26 -25.76
CA VAL A 200 -1.98 -7.54 -26.94
C VAL A 200 -0.84 -7.05 -27.85
N LEU A 201 0.23 -6.51 -27.27
CA LEU A 201 1.40 -6.07 -28.03
C LEU A 201 2.13 -7.25 -28.69
N SER A 202 2.25 -8.39 -28.01
CA SER A 202 2.87 -9.59 -28.56
C SER A 202 2.06 -10.22 -29.70
N ALA A 203 0.73 -10.13 -29.66
CA ALA A 203 -0.14 -10.61 -30.74
C ALA A 203 0.06 -9.75 -31.99
N ARG A 204 0.02 -8.41 -31.86
CA ARG A 204 0.24 -7.47 -32.97
C ARG A 204 1.62 -7.57 -33.62
N ALA A 205 2.63 -8.03 -32.88
CA ALA A 205 3.98 -8.24 -33.42
C ALA A 205 4.12 -9.56 -34.19
N ARG A 206 3.20 -10.52 -34.00
CA ARG A 206 3.17 -11.79 -34.72
C ARG A 206 2.42 -11.70 -36.05
N ASP A 207 1.52 -10.72 -36.17
CA ASP A 207 0.71 -10.46 -37.37
C ASP A 207 1.39 -9.51 -38.38
N ARG A 208 2.64 -9.09 -38.12
CA ARG A 208 3.47 -8.28 -39.03
C ARG A 208 4.67 -9.08 -39.49
#